data_AF-A0A0P7X8V4-F1
#
_entry.id   AF-A0A0P7X8V4-F1
#
_cell.length_a   1.000
_cell.length_b   1.000
_cell.length_c   1.000
_cell.angle_alpha   90.00
_cell.angle_beta   90.00
_cell.angle_gamma   90.00
#
_symmetry.space_group_name_H-M   'P 1'
#
loop_
_entity.id
_entity.type
_entity.pdbx_description
1 polymer ?
#
loop_
_entity_poly.entity_id
_entity_poly.type
_entity_poly.pdbx_seq_one_letter_code
_entity_poly.pdbx_strand_id
1 'polypeptide(L)'
;MDSLMARPLEMTDQLSRKLRVMQFLSRINEGNTLDCTFESQGSATPLESALTVLESLSQETQIPQEDVERVHTSLREMLVVTCIKSGEFEKAKKMLNKYFPKALSGERRVLMSLAQQKCSSHAALEEVTYEEFRKEMLHFSESLLPSSEPFLFKVHS
;
A
#
# COMPACT_ATOMS: atom_id res chain seq x y z
N MET A 1 -13.84 -1.42 -12.87
CA MET A 1 -12.60 -1.98 -13.46
C MET A 1 -12.76 -3.48 -13.70
N ASP A 2 -13.40 -4.20 -12.77
CA ASP A 2 -13.67 -5.64 -12.87
C ASP A 2 -14.41 -6.05 -14.16
N SER A 3 -15.33 -5.23 -14.65
CA SER A 3 -16.03 -5.48 -15.91
C SER A 3 -15.15 -5.36 -17.18
N LEU A 4 -14.00 -4.68 -17.09
CA LEU A 4 -13.04 -4.57 -18.19
C LEU A 4 -12.11 -5.79 -18.23
N MET A 5 -11.73 -6.31 -17.08
CA MET A 5 -10.91 -7.53 -16.93
C MET A 5 -11.63 -8.80 -17.42
N ALA A 6 -12.96 -8.77 -17.51
CA ALA A 6 -13.77 -9.87 -18.06
C ALA A 6 -13.80 -9.92 -19.61
N ARG A 7 -13.15 -8.96 -20.28
CA ARG A 7 -13.09 -8.90 -21.76
C ARG A 7 -11.77 -9.49 -22.26
N PRO A 8 -11.73 -10.04 -23.49
CA PRO A 8 -10.48 -10.45 -24.12
C PRO A 8 -9.63 -9.20 -24.41
N LEU A 9 -8.69 -8.91 -23.52
CA LEU A 9 -7.68 -7.87 -23.69
C LEU A 9 -6.36 -8.52 -24.04
N GLU A 10 -5.69 -8.03 -25.08
CA GLU A 10 -4.31 -8.39 -25.33
C GLU A 10 -3.43 -7.78 -24.21
N MET A 11 -2.82 -8.63 -23.42
CA MET A 11 -2.11 -8.23 -22.21
C MET A 11 -0.69 -7.75 -22.56
N THR A 12 -0.58 -6.48 -22.95
CA THR A 12 0.71 -5.84 -23.19
C THR A 12 1.38 -5.45 -21.87
N ASP A 13 2.71 -5.36 -21.84
CA ASP A 13 3.47 -4.94 -20.65
C ASP A 13 2.98 -3.60 -20.08
N GLN A 14 2.61 -2.66 -20.96
CA GLN A 14 2.09 -1.36 -20.56
C GLN A 14 0.69 -1.48 -19.91
N LEU A 15 -0.17 -2.35 -20.45
CA LEU A 15 -1.49 -2.59 -19.87
C LEU A 15 -1.36 -3.30 -18.53
N SER A 16 -0.56 -4.37 -18.44
CA SER A 16 -0.26 -5.08 -17.19
C SER A 16 0.20 -4.11 -16.10
N ARG A 17 1.17 -3.24 -16.42
CA ARG A 17 1.68 -2.23 -15.49
C ARG A 17 0.59 -1.27 -15.01
N LYS A 18 -0.23 -0.74 -15.93
CA LYS A 18 -1.37 0.13 -15.57
C LYS A 18 -2.36 -0.58 -14.64
N LEU A 19 -2.68 -1.84 -14.94
CA LEU A 19 -3.57 -2.65 -14.11
C LEU A 19 -2.99 -2.86 -12.71
N ARG A 20 -1.70 -3.17 -12.59
CA ARG A 20 -1.02 -3.31 -11.31
C ARG A 20 -0.99 -2.03 -10.49
N VAL A 21 -0.67 -0.89 -11.14
CA VAL A 21 -0.71 0.42 -10.49
C VAL A 21 -2.12 0.74 -9.98
N MET A 22 -3.15 0.48 -10.77
CA MET A 22 -4.54 0.65 -10.34
C MET A 22 -4.89 -0.28 -9.17
N GLN A 23 -4.50 -1.56 -9.23
CA GLN A 23 -4.72 -2.50 -8.13
C GLN A 23 -4.06 -2.05 -6.83
N PHE A 24 -2.84 -1.49 -6.92
CA PHE A 24 -2.09 -0.93 -5.81
C PHE A 24 -2.86 0.26 -5.23
N LEU A 25 -3.17 1.27 -6.05
CA LEU A 25 -3.88 2.48 -5.60
C LEU A 25 -5.27 2.19 -5.02
N SER A 26 -6.02 1.21 -5.55
CA SER A 26 -7.30 0.80 -4.96
C SER A 26 -7.14 0.28 -3.53
N ARG A 27 -6.09 -0.50 -3.27
CA ARG A 27 -5.79 -1.01 -1.91
C ARG A 27 -5.30 0.09 -0.97
N ILE A 28 -4.56 1.07 -1.48
CA ILE A 28 -4.19 2.28 -0.74
C ILE A 28 -5.43 3.12 -0.40
N ASN A 29 -6.40 3.23 -1.31
CA ASN A 29 -7.61 4.01 -1.07
C ASN A 29 -8.44 3.42 0.08
N GLU A 30 -8.56 2.10 0.13
CA GLU A 30 -9.29 1.37 1.18
C GLU A 30 -8.45 1.03 2.42
N GLY A 31 -7.17 1.42 2.47
CA GLY A 31 -6.24 0.92 3.49
C GLY A 31 -6.52 1.31 4.93
N ASN A 32 -7.38 2.30 5.16
CA ASN A 32 -7.90 2.65 6.49
C ASN A 32 -9.20 1.90 6.87
N THR A 33 -9.76 1.11 5.96
CA THR A 33 -11.00 0.32 6.11
C THR A 33 -10.63 -1.15 6.31
N LEU A 34 -10.39 -1.56 7.57
CA LEU A 34 -9.80 -2.88 7.88
C LEU A 34 -10.71 -4.08 7.62
N ASP A 35 -12.02 -3.86 7.52
CA ASP A 35 -13.05 -4.82 7.15
C ASP A 35 -13.14 -5.07 5.64
N CYS A 36 -12.53 -4.19 4.82
CA CYS A 36 -12.40 -4.40 3.39
C CYS A 36 -11.37 -5.51 3.09
N THR A 37 -11.74 -6.49 2.27
CA THR A 37 -10.86 -7.55 1.80
C THR A 37 -10.76 -7.55 0.29
N PHE A 38 -9.53 -7.68 -0.23
CA PHE A 38 -9.26 -7.78 -1.67
C PHE A 38 -9.02 -9.22 -2.12
N GLU A 39 -8.70 -10.11 -1.17
CA GLU A 39 -8.42 -11.51 -1.43
C GLU A 39 -9.62 -12.36 -1.00
N SER A 40 -10.04 -13.30 -1.84
CA SER A 40 -11.18 -14.19 -1.57
C SER A 40 -10.91 -15.21 -0.46
N GLN A 41 -9.63 -15.45 -0.15
CA GLN A 41 -9.16 -16.43 0.82
C GLN A 41 -8.13 -15.78 1.76
N GLY A 42 -8.57 -14.87 2.63
CA GLY A 42 -7.67 -14.28 3.62
C GLY A 42 -8.30 -13.19 4.48
N SER A 43 -7.69 -12.97 5.66
CA SER A 43 -7.97 -11.83 6.55
C SER A 43 -6.96 -10.69 6.38
N ALA A 44 -6.29 -10.66 5.22
CA ALA A 44 -5.31 -9.64 4.88
C ALA A 44 -6.01 -8.28 4.79
N THR A 45 -5.47 -7.28 5.48
CA THR A 45 -5.90 -5.89 5.29
C THR A 45 -5.65 -5.43 3.86
N PRO A 46 -6.29 -4.35 3.40
CA PRO A 46 -5.97 -3.77 2.11
C PRO A 46 -4.49 -3.39 1.98
N LEU A 47 -3.86 -2.86 3.04
CA LEU A 47 -2.43 -2.52 3.03
C LEU A 47 -1.51 -3.75 3.01
N GLU A 48 -1.88 -4.87 3.64
CA GLU A 48 -1.18 -6.15 3.45
C GLU A 48 -1.28 -6.64 2.01
N SER A 49 -2.46 -6.50 1.38
CA SER A 49 -2.64 -6.85 -0.03
C SER A 49 -1.87 -5.87 -0.94
N ALA A 50 -1.72 -4.60 -0.56
CA ALA A 50 -0.93 -3.61 -1.29
C ALA A 50 0.57 -3.98 -1.31
N LEU A 51 1.09 -4.53 -0.20
CA LEU A 51 2.46 -5.05 -0.15
C LEU A 51 2.68 -6.17 -1.18
N THR A 52 1.74 -7.12 -1.29
CA THR A 52 1.82 -8.19 -2.30
C THR A 52 1.78 -7.64 -3.73
N VAL A 53 0.96 -6.62 -4.00
CA VAL A 53 0.91 -5.97 -5.32
C VAL A 53 2.22 -5.22 -5.61
N LEU A 54 2.82 -4.56 -4.62
CA LEU A 54 4.12 -3.90 -4.76
C LEU A 54 5.24 -4.90 -5.11
N GLU A 55 5.25 -6.07 -4.46
CA GLU A 55 6.20 -7.16 -4.78
C GLU A 55 6.02 -7.65 -6.22
N SER A 56 4.78 -7.74 -6.70
CA SER A 56 4.51 -8.09 -8.11
C SER A 56 4.96 -6.98 -9.06
N LEU A 57 4.69 -5.71 -8.70
CA LEU A 57 5.10 -4.54 -9.48
C LEU A 57 6.62 -4.45 -9.64
N SER A 58 7.38 -4.68 -8.58
CA SER A 58 8.85 -4.62 -8.62
C SER A 58 9.48 -5.76 -9.40
N GLN A 59 8.80 -6.90 -9.54
CA GLN A 59 9.22 -8.01 -10.40
C GLN A 59 8.88 -7.76 -11.88
N GLU A 60 7.73 -7.15 -12.16
CA GLU A 60 7.23 -6.90 -13.51
C GLU A 60 7.82 -5.61 -14.15
N THR A 61 8.47 -4.75 -13.35
CA THR A 61 8.96 -3.45 -13.81
C THR A 61 10.33 -3.10 -13.24
N GLN A 62 11.15 -2.37 -14.01
CA GLN A 62 12.44 -1.87 -13.53
C GLN A 62 12.23 -0.64 -12.64
N ILE A 63 11.92 -0.87 -11.37
CA ILE A 63 11.83 0.18 -10.34
C ILE A 63 13.18 0.28 -9.63
N PRO A 64 13.72 1.49 -9.37
CA PRO A 64 14.86 1.65 -8.50
C PRO A 64 14.63 0.99 -7.13
N GLN A 65 15.59 0.18 -6.68
CA GLN A 65 15.48 -0.56 -5.42
C GLN A 65 15.24 0.38 -4.22
N GLU A 66 15.84 1.57 -4.24
CA GLU A 66 15.64 2.61 -3.21
C GLU A 66 14.17 3.07 -3.12
N ASP A 67 13.48 3.19 -4.24
CA ASP A 67 12.07 3.56 -4.27
C ASP A 67 11.19 2.42 -3.75
N VAL A 68 11.49 1.18 -4.12
CA VAL A 68 10.79 0.00 -3.61
C VAL A 68 10.95 -0.09 -2.09
N GLU A 69 12.16 0.08 -1.57
CA GLU A 69 12.43 0.04 -0.12
C GLU A 69 11.75 1.16 0.65
N ARG A 70 11.76 2.38 0.10
CA ARG A 70 11.07 3.54 0.68
C ARG A 70 9.56 3.30 0.76
N VAL A 71 8.93 2.93 -0.35
CA VAL A 71 7.49 2.64 -0.42
C VAL A 71 7.13 1.46 0.47
N HIS A 72 7.98 0.43 0.51
CA HIS A 72 7.79 -0.71 1.40
C HIS A 72 7.82 -0.28 2.88
N THR A 73 8.75 0.61 3.26
CA THR A 73 8.85 1.12 4.63
C THR A 73 7.60 1.91 5.01
N SER A 74 7.19 2.86 4.17
CA SER A 74 5.99 3.70 4.35
C SER A 74 4.71 2.85 4.48
N LEU A 75 4.55 1.82 3.64
CA LEU A 75 3.44 0.85 3.73
C LEU A 75 3.42 0.07 5.05
N ARG A 76 4.57 -0.44 5.49
CA ARG A 76 4.67 -1.23 6.72
C ARG A 76 4.34 -0.40 7.95
N GLU A 77 4.83 0.83 7.99
CA GLU A 77 4.53 1.79 9.05
C GLU A 77 3.04 2.11 9.09
N MET A 78 2.47 2.55 7.96
CA MET A 78 1.07 2.95 7.89
C MET A 78 0.12 1.78 8.18
N LEU A 79 0.47 0.56 7.78
CA LEU A 79 -0.25 -0.66 8.12
C LEU A 79 -0.39 -0.85 9.65
N VAL A 80 0.71 -0.66 10.37
CA VAL A 80 0.73 -0.79 11.83
C VAL A 80 -0.02 0.36 12.49
N VAL A 81 0.25 1.60 12.07
CA VAL A 81 -0.40 2.81 12.59
C VAL A 81 -1.92 2.68 12.44
N THR A 82 -2.41 2.27 11.27
CA THR A 82 -3.84 2.08 11.00
C THR A 82 -4.44 1.04 11.94
N CYS A 83 -3.78 -0.10 12.14
CA CYS A 83 -4.25 -1.11 13.09
C CYS A 83 -4.30 -0.60 14.53
N ILE A 84 -3.33 0.23 14.96
CA ILE A 84 -3.33 0.80 16.32
C ILE A 84 -4.47 1.81 16.48
N LYS A 85 -4.64 2.73 15.51
CA LYS A 85 -5.69 3.76 15.53
C LYS A 85 -7.10 3.15 15.50
N SER A 86 -7.29 2.02 14.81
CA SER A 86 -8.56 1.29 14.77
C SER A 86 -8.83 0.41 16.00
N GLY A 87 -7.87 0.27 16.92
CA GLY A 87 -7.99 -0.61 18.08
C GLY A 87 -7.67 -2.09 17.82
N GLU A 88 -7.20 -2.45 16.62
CA GLU A 88 -6.79 -3.80 16.22
C GLU A 88 -5.37 -4.14 16.74
N PHE A 89 -5.17 -4.04 18.06
CA PHE A 89 -3.84 -4.11 18.68
C PHE A 89 -3.13 -5.45 18.49
N GLU A 90 -3.84 -6.57 18.52
CA GLU A 90 -3.23 -7.89 18.28
C GLU A 90 -2.79 -8.03 16.82
N LYS A 91 -3.54 -7.47 15.88
CA LYS A 91 -3.14 -7.40 14.47
C LYS A 91 -1.91 -6.52 14.31
N ALA A 92 -1.87 -5.35 14.95
CA ALA A 92 -0.71 -4.46 14.94
C ALA A 92 0.57 -5.17 15.43
N LYS A 93 0.50 -5.89 16.57
CA LYS A 93 1.63 -6.69 17.09
C LYS A 93 2.07 -7.77 16.10
N LYS A 94 1.12 -8.47 15.48
CA LYS A 94 1.42 -9.48 14.44
C LYS A 94 2.14 -8.84 13.25
N MET A 95 1.68 -7.69 12.76
CA MET A 95 2.30 -6.98 11.64
C MET A 95 3.71 -6.48 12.00
N LEU A 96 3.90 -5.90 13.18
CA LEU A 96 5.21 -5.47 13.70
C LEU A 96 6.24 -6.62 13.81
N ASN A 97 5.78 -7.84 14.06
CA ASN A 97 6.64 -9.02 14.11
C ASN A 97 6.91 -9.61 12.73
N LYS A 98 5.93 -9.53 11.82
CA LYS A 98 6.04 -10.08 10.47
C LYS A 98 6.92 -9.22 9.56
N TYR A 99 6.73 -7.90 9.61
CA TYR A 99 7.28 -7.00 8.60
C TYR A 99 8.46 -6.15 9.06
N PHE A 100 8.69 -6.03 10.37
CA PHE A 100 9.81 -5.27 10.88
C PHE A 100 10.88 -6.19 11.50
N PRO A 101 12.15 -6.09 11.07
CA PRO A 101 13.26 -6.85 11.67
C PRO A 101 13.38 -6.60 13.19
N LYS A 102 13.91 -7.60 13.91
CA LYS A 102 14.19 -7.48 15.36
C LYS A 102 15.30 -6.47 15.69
N ALA A 103 16.15 -6.11 14.73
CA ALA A 103 17.11 -5.01 14.86
C ALA A 103 16.33 -3.68 14.83
N LEU A 104 15.97 -3.22 16.03
CA LEU A 104 14.93 -2.23 16.29
C LEU A 104 15.38 -0.79 15.95
N SER A 105 14.71 -0.15 14.99
CA SER A 105 14.61 1.31 14.95
C SER A 105 13.86 1.83 16.18
N GLY A 106 14.10 3.08 16.57
CA GLY A 106 13.39 3.71 17.71
C GLY A 106 11.87 3.69 17.56
N GLU A 107 11.40 3.93 16.34
CA GLU A 107 10.00 3.96 15.93
C GLU A 107 9.27 2.62 16.17
N ARG A 108 9.87 1.48 15.77
CA ARG A 108 9.28 0.16 16.03
C ARG A 108 9.03 -0.08 17.52
N ARG A 109 9.93 0.40 18.41
CA ARG A 109 9.72 0.27 19.87
C ARG A 109 8.53 1.08 20.33
N VAL A 110 8.37 2.30 19.81
CA VAL A 110 7.24 3.18 20.12
C VAL A 110 5.94 2.51 19.68
N LEU A 111 5.83 2.10 18.41
CA LEU A 111 4.63 1.43 17.89
C LEU A 111 4.29 0.14 18.66
N MET A 112 5.30 -0.67 19.01
CA MET A 112 5.10 -1.88 19.83
C MET A 112 4.58 -1.54 21.23
N SER A 113 5.13 -0.51 21.88
CA SER A 113 4.67 -0.06 23.20
C SER A 113 3.22 0.41 23.14
N LEU A 114 2.84 1.21 22.14
CA LEU A 114 1.47 1.69 21.94
C LEU A 114 0.49 0.54 21.74
N ALA A 115 0.85 -0.46 20.92
CA ALA A 115 0.03 -1.66 20.73
C ALA A 115 -0.10 -2.51 22.01
N GLN A 116 0.94 -2.60 22.84
CA GLN A 116 0.90 -3.31 24.12
C GLN A 116 0.03 -2.59 25.16
N GLN A 117 0.14 -1.26 25.23
CA GLN A 117 -0.62 -0.40 26.13
C GLN A 117 -2.05 -0.16 25.64
N LYS A 118 -2.41 -0.66 24.46
CA LYS A 118 -3.71 -0.41 23.80
C LYS A 118 -4.02 1.08 23.66
N CYS A 119 -2.99 1.87 23.34
CA CYS A 119 -3.09 3.31 23.17
C CYS A 119 -3.31 3.65 21.69
N SER A 120 -4.54 4.04 21.33
CA SER A 120 -4.92 4.40 19.96
C SER A 120 -4.75 5.90 19.63
N SER A 121 -4.35 6.71 20.61
CA SER A 121 -4.18 8.15 20.49
C SER A 121 -2.85 8.58 21.11
N HIS A 122 -1.86 8.86 20.26
CA HIS A 122 -0.52 9.27 20.66
C HIS A 122 0.10 10.11 19.54
N ALA A 123 0.94 11.10 19.87
CA ALA A 123 1.54 11.99 18.86
C ALA A 123 2.32 11.23 17.77
N ALA A 124 3.01 10.14 18.14
CA ALA A 124 3.69 9.25 17.18
C ALA A 124 2.77 8.59 16.14
N LEU A 125 1.45 8.52 16.36
CA LEU A 125 0.47 8.01 15.39
C LEU A 125 -0.03 9.11 14.42
N GLU A 126 0.43 10.34 14.62
CA GLU A 126 0.11 11.53 13.83
C GLU A 126 1.36 12.13 13.17
N GLU A 127 2.54 11.52 13.31
CA GLU A 127 3.78 11.97 12.65
C GLU A 127 3.66 11.96 11.13
N VAL A 128 2.92 10.98 10.59
CA VAL A 128 2.52 10.91 9.18
C VAL A 128 1.02 10.66 9.12
N THR A 129 0.29 11.54 8.45
CA THR A 129 -1.15 11.36 8.25
C THR A 129 -1.41 10.36 7.11
N TYR A 130 -2.60 9.73 7.15
CA TYR A 130 -3.01 8.84 6.05
C TYR A 130 -3.08 9.59 4.71
N GLU A 131 -3.43 10.89 4.72
CA GLU A 131 -3.51 11.70 3.50
C GLU A 131 -2.12 11.92 2.88
N GLU A 132 -1.11 12.25 3.69
CA GLU A 132 0.27 12.39 3.22
C GLU A 132 0.81 11.09 2.66
N PHE A 133 0.56 9.97 3.35
CA PHE A 133 0.86 8.64 2.86
C PHE A 133 0.21 8.36 1.49
N ARG A 134 -1.09 8.64 1.31
CA ARG A 134 -1.75 8.44 0.01
C ARG A 134 -1.12 9.29 -1.09
N LYS A 135 -0.75 10.54 -0.80
CA LYS A 135 -0.08 11.42 -1.77
C LYS A 135 1.29 10.86 -2.17
N GLU A 136 2.06 10.35 -1.22
CA GLU A 136 3.32 9.67 -1.49
C GLU A 136 3.13 8.45 -2.41
N MET A 137 2.15 7.60 -2.11
CA MET A 137 1.84 6.40 -2.90
C MET A 137 1.36 6.74 -4.31
N LEU A 138 0.58 7.82 -4.45
CA LEU A 138 0.14 8.32 -5.75
C LEU A 138 1.33 8.82 -6.57
N HIS A 139 2.19 9.65 -6.00
CA HIS A 139 3.36 10.18 -6.70
C HIS A 139 4.32 9.05 -7.14
N PHE A 140 4.54 8.06 -6.28
CA PHE A 140 5.27 6.84 -6.67
C PHE A 140 4.57 6.12 -7.83
N SER A 141 3.26 5.92 -7.75
CA SER A 141 2.50 5.22 -8.78
C SER A 141 2.54 5.92 -10.14
N GLU A 142 2.49 7.26 -10.14
CA GLU A 142 2.57 8.09 -11.34
C GLU A 142 3.95 8.00 -12.01
N SER A 143 5.04 7.90 -11.23
CA SER A 143 6.39 7.75 -11.80
C SER A 143 6.60 6.43 -12.54
N LEU A 144 5.77 5.41 -12.28
CA LEU A 144 5.81 4.12 -12.98
C LEU A 144 5.10 4.14 -14.34
N LEU A 145 4.29 5.17 -14.60
CA LEU A 145 3.47 5.27 -15.81
C LEU A 145 4.12 6.22 -16.83
N PRO A 146 4.05 5.89 -18.14
CA PRO A 146 4.55 6.80 -19.17
C PRO A 146 3.70 8.08 -19.23
N SER A 147 4.34 9.22 -19.48
CA SER A 147 3.72 10.55 -19.60
C SER A 147 2.83 10.74 -20.84
N SER A 148 2.60 9.68 -21.62
CA SER A 148 1.82 9.74 -22.85
C SER A 148 0.33 9.91 -22.56
N GLU A 149 -0.24 10.99 -23.10
CA GLU A 149 -1.68 11.24 -23.06
C GLU A 149 -2.48 10.09 -23.71
N PRO A 150 -3.59 9.64 -23.12
CA PRO A 150 -4.38 8.54 -23.67
C PRO A 150 -4.93 8.91 -25.05
N PHE A 151 -4.96 7.93 -25.96
CA PHE A 151 -5.41 8.13 -27.34
C PHE A 151 -6.79 8.81 -27.44
N LEU A 152 -7.74 8.44 -26.58
CA LEU A 152 -9.09 9.02 -26.58
C LEU A 152 -9.11 10.52 -26.28
N PHE A 153 -8.16 11.06 -25.51
CA PHE A 153 -8.07 12.50 -25.27
C PHE A 153 -7.58 13.25 -26.51
N LYS A 154 -6.69 12.64 -27.30
CA LYS A 154 -6.17 13.20 -28.55
C LYS A 154 -7.20 13.30 -29.67
N VAL A 155 -8.25 12.46 -29.64
CA VAL A 155 -9.32 12.46 -30.65
C VAL A 155 -10.39 13.53 -30.35
N HIS A 156 -10.36 14.11 -29.14
CA HIS A 156 -11.31 15.14 -28.70
C HIS A 156 -10.64 16.49 -28.37
N SER A 157 -9.36 16.66 -28.73
CA SER A 157 -8.60 17.92 -28.65
C SER A 157 -8.47 18.56 -30.03
#